data_AF-A0A952FVZ8-F1
#
_entry.id   AF-A0A952FVZ8-F1
#
_cell.length_a   1.000
_cell.length_b   1.000
_cell.length_c   1.000
_cell.angle_alpha   90.00
_cell.angle_beta   90.00
_cell.angle_gamma   90.00
#
_symmetry.space_group_name_H-M   'P 1'
#
loop_
_entity.id
_entity.type
_entity.pdbx_description
1 polymer ?
#
loop_
_entity_poly.entity_id
_entity_poly.type
_entity_poly.pdbx_seq_one_letter_code
_entity_poly.pdbx_strand_id
1 'polypeptide(L)' 'MTNLPYRDFAPQMDPVKGKTVLITGGTGSFGRRLVQSLLRDFEPKKVIILSRDELKQYEMKNELEE' A
#
# COMPACT_ATOMS: atom_id res chain seq x y z
N MET A 1 23.97 -24.56 -15.07
CA MET A 1 23.51 -23.49 -14.17
C MET A 1 23.14 -22.29 -15.03
N THR A 2 21.90 -22.23 -15.51
CA THR A 2 21.42 -21.11 -16.33
C THR A 2 20.82 -20.06 -15.39
N ASN A 3 21.42 -18.87 -15.33
CA ASN A 3 20.76 -17.69 -14.78
C ASN A 3 19.54 -17.40 -15.65
N LEU A 4 18.37 -17.86 -15.23
CA LEU A 4 17.11 -17.38 -15.77
C LEU A 4 17.07 -15.87 -15.49
N PRO A 5 16.77 -15.02 -16.49
CA PRO A 5 16.64 -13.59 -16.24
C PRO A 5 15.49 -13.42 -15.25
N TYR A 6 15.81 -12.95 -14.05
CA TYR A 6 14.79 -12.54 -13.09
C TYR A 6 13.95 -11.48 -13.80
N ARG A 7 12.69 -11.80 -14.12
CA ARG A 7 11.78 -10.82 -14.70
C ARG A 7 11.53 -9.78 -13.63
N ASP A 8 12.06 -8.60 -13.84
CA ASP A 8 11.80 -7.48 -12.97
C ASP A 8 10.35 -7.02 -13.21
N PHE A 9 9.49 -7.33 -12.25
CA PHE A 9 8.09 -6.89 -12.23
C PHE A 9 7.93 -5.56 -11.51
N ALA A 10 9.03 -4.91 -11.09
CA ALA A 10 8.96 -3.59 -10.50
C ALA A 10 8.37 -2.59 -11.50
N PRO A 11 7.49 -1.68 -11.03
CA PRO A 11 7.03 -0.58 -11.85
C PRO A 11 8.22 0.22 -12.38
N GLN A 12 8.27 0.43 -13.70
CA GLN A 12 9.30 1.29 -14.33
C GLN A 12 9.08 2.78 -14.00
N MET A 13 7.93 3.14 -13.43
CA MET A 13 7.54 4.49 -13.01
C MET A 13 6.63 4.40 -11.77
N ASP A 14 6.39 5.53 -11.08
CA ASP A 14 5.39 5.58 -10.01
C ASP A 14 3.99 5.22 -10.57
N PRO A 15 3.40 4.07 -10.20
CA PRO A 15 2.14 3.61 -10.75
C PRO A 15 0.92 4.40 -10.23
N VAL A 16 1.06 5.13 -9.12
CA VAL A 16 -0.03 5.79 -8.40
C VAL A 16 0.10 7.32 -8.32
N LYS A 17 1.15 7.91 -8.91
CA LYS A 17 1.37 9.36 -8.90
C LYS A 17 0.12 10.16 -9.26
N GLY A 18 -0.32 11.02 -8.34
CA GLY A 18 -1.50 11.89 -8.52
C GLY A 18 -2.85 11.18 -8.57
N LYS A 19 -2.91 9.85 -8.35
CA LYS A 19 -4.14 9.05 -8.38
C LYS A 19 -4.78 8.92 -7.00
N THR A 20 -6.09 8.65 -6.97
CA THR A 20 -6.78 8.20 -5.77
C THR A 20 -6.80 6.67 -5.76
N VAL A 21 -6.33 6.06 -4.66
CA VAL A 21 -6.18 4.61 -4.51
C VAL A 21 -7.15 4.12 -3.45
N LEU A 22 -8.01 3.15 -3.78
CA LEU A 22 -8.87 2.45 -2.83
C LEU A 22 -8.25 1.08 -2.50
N ILE A 23 -8.09 0.80 -1.22
CA ILE A 23 -7.57 -0.47 -0.72
C ILE A 23 -8.63 -1.13 0.15
N THR A 24 -9.21 -2.22 -0.38
CA THR A 24 -10.12 -3.09 0.38
C THR A 24 -9.32 -4.10 1.19
N GLY A 25 -9.74 -4.37 2.43
CA GLY A 25 -8.99 -5.22 3.36
C GLY A 25 -7.69 -4.56 3.84
N GLY A 26 -7.61 -3.22 3.77
CA GLY A 26 -6.38 -2.48 4.06
C GLY A 26 -5.89 -2.58 5.51
N THR A 27 -6.73 -3.02 6.44
CA THR A 27 -6.33 -3.26 7.85
C THR A 27 -5.73 -4.66 8.10
N GLY A 28 -5.73 -5.55 7.09
CA GLY A 28 -5.01 -6.83 7.16
C GLY A 28 -3.49 -6.65 7.05
N SER A 29 -2.72 -7.67 7.40
CA SER A 29 -1.24 -7.59 7.44
C SER A 29 -0.61 -7.12 6.13
N PHE A 30 -1.08 -7.65 5.00
CA PHE A 30 -0.61 -7.21 3.68
C PHE A 30 -1.07 -5.78 3.36
N GLY A 31 -2.34 -5.46 3.64
CA GLY A 31 -2.90 -4.13 3.41
C GLY A 31 -2.15 -3.04 4.15
N ARG A 32 -1.82 -3.27 5.44
CA ARG A 32 -1.02 -2.36 6.25
C ARG A 32 0.35 -2.11 5.62
N ARG A 33 1.05 -3.19 5.24
CA ARG A 33 2.38 -3.09 4.59
C ARG A 33 2.30 -2.38 3.23
N LEU A 34 1.24 -2.63 2.46
CA LEU A 34 1.01 -1.98 1.17
C LEU A 34 0.80 -0.48 1.36
N VAL A 35 -0.07 -0.06 2.29
CA VAL A 35 -0.30 1.36 2.60
C VAL A 35 1.00 2.05 3.00
N GLN A 36 1.77 1.45 3.93
CA GLN A 36 3.07 2.00 4.33
C GLN A 36 4.03 2.17 3.16
N SER A 37 4.05 1.20 2.23
CA SER A 37 4.92 1.27 1.04
C SER A 37 4.43 2.32 0.04
N LEU A 38 3.11 2.45 -0.14
CA LEU A 38 2.52 3.50 -0.98
C LEU A 38 2.78 4.90 -0.46
N LEU A 39 2.72 5.10 0.85
CA LEU A 39 2.95 6.42 1.47
C LEU A 39 4.44 6.78 1.55
N ARG A 40 5.34 5.79 1.64
CA ARG A 40 6.79 6.00 1.72
C ARG A 40 7.45 6.15 0.36
N ASP A 41 7.08 5.29 -0.59
CA ASP A 41 7.86 5.07 -1.83
C ASP A 41 7.18 5.69 -3.07
N PHE A 42 5.95 6.21 -2.94
CA PHE A 42 5.15 6.71 -4.08
C PHE A 42 4.37 8.00 -3.72
N GLU A 43 3.77 8.65 -4.73
CA GLU A 43 3.09 9.95 -4.58
C GLU A 43 1.59 9.91 -4.92
N PRO A 44 0.76 9.09 -4.24
CA PRO A 44 -0.67 9.10 -4.47
C PRO A 44 -1.30 10.43 -4.03
N LYS A 45 -2.34 10.88 -4.74
CA LYS A 45 -3.14 12.06 -4.33
C LYS A 45 -3.94 11.78 -3.07
N LYS A 46 -4.44 10.55 -2.92
CA LYS A 46 -5.26 10.10 -1.80
C LYS A 46 -5.24 8.58 -1.70
N VAL A 47 -5.16 8.05 -0.49
CA VAL A 47 -5.35 6.62 -0.19
C VAL A 47 -6.60 6.47 0.67
N ILE A 48 -7.52 5.60 0.26
CA ILE A 48 -8.76 5.29 0.96
C ILE A 48 -8.67 3.83 1.41
N ILE A 49 -8.79 3.62 2.72
CA ILE A 49 -8.67 2.30 3.35
C ILE A 49 -10.06 1.85 3.76
N LEU A 50 -10.54 0.76 3.16
CA LEU A 50 -11.82 0.16 3.47
C LEU A 50 -11.62 -1.24 4.09
N SER A 51 -12.16 -1.46 5.28
CA SER A 51 -12.13 -2.75 5.96
C SER A 51 -13.37 -2.93 6.84
N ARG A 52 -13.59 -4.15 7.33
CA ARG A 52 -14.77 -4.52 8.16
C ARG A 52 -14.50 -4.49 9.67
N ASP A 53 -13.23 -4.52 10.05
CA ASP A 53 -12.80 -4.61 11.45
C ASP A 53 -12.46 -3.22 11.97
N GLU A 54 -13.34 -2.67 12.81
CA GLU A 54 -13.27 -1.31 13.35
C GLU A 54 -12.06 -1.12 14.27
N LEU A 55 -11.75 -2.12 15.12
CA LEU A 55 -10.62 -2.05 16.03
C LEU A 55 -9.31 -1.93 15.25
N LYS A 56 -9.11 -2.77 14.23
CA LYS A 56 -7.90 -2.71 13.40
C LYS A 56 -7.80 -1.44 12.58
N GLN A 57 -8.93 -0.81 12.27
CA GLN A 57 -8.96 0.47 11.58
C GLN A 57 -8.58 1.62 12.51
N TYR A 58 -9.05 1.59 13.77
CA TYR A 58 -8.65 2.53 14.81
C TYR A 58 -7.15 2.43 15.12
N GLU A 59 -6.63 1.22 15.32
CA GLU A 59 -5.19 0.99 15.53
C GLU A 59 -4.36 1.54 14.36
N MET A 60 -4.73 1.19 13.14
CA MET A 60 -4.01 1.63 11.94
C MET A 60 -4.05 3.15 11.77
N LYS A 61 -5.14 3.80 12.20
CA LYS A 61 -5.22 5.26 12.20
C LYS A 61 -4.19 5.85 13.17
N ASN A 62 -4.13 5.36 14.40
CA ASN A 62 -3.16 5.86 15.39
C ASN A 62 -1.71 5.63 14.93
N GLU A 63 -1.42 4.46 14.36
CA GLU A 63 -0.10 4.12 13.78
C GLU A 63 0.34 5.09 12.65
N LEU A 64 -0.60 5.78 11.99
CA LEU A 64 -0.32 6.72 10.90
C LEU A 64 -0.34 8.19 11.34
N GLU A 65 -0.87 8.49 12.53
CA GLU A 65 -0.92 9.85 13.10
C GLU A 65 0.29 10.16 14.00
N GLU A 66 1.01 9.11 14.45
CA GLU A 66 2.31 9.18 15.15
C GLU A 66 3.50 9.31 14.18
#